data_AF-A0A3Q3D654-F1
#
_entry.id   AF-A0A3Q3D654-F1
#
_cell.length_a   1.000
_cell.length_b   1.000
_cell.length_c   1.000
_cell.angle_alpha   90.00
_cell.angle_beta   90.00
_cell.angle_gamma   90.00
#
_symmetry.space_group_name_H-M   'P 1'
#
loop_
_entity.id
_entity.type
_entity.pdbx_description
1 polymer ?
#
loop_
_entity_poly.entity_id
_entity_poly.type
_entity_poly.pdbx_seq_one_letter_code
_entity_poly.pdbx_strand_id
1 'polypeptide(L)'
;MWKPNHRGSHAVLGISTQNCPLQASGYNVLVGADSQSWGWELQSNQLCLEVPDTPFPIPERIVMVLDADAGTLGFVVDNHFLGIAFKNLPRGVELFPAVSSVRGGACIRLRYLNGIKPLLHF
;
A
#
# COMPACT_ATOMS: atom_id res chain seq x y z
N MET A 1 1.36 -11.57 3.46
CA MET A 1 0.42 -11.97 4.53
C MET A 1 0.73 -11.16 5.76
N TRP A 2 -0.29 -10.59 6.39
CA TRP A 2 -0.21 -9.79 7.59
C TRP A 2 -1.49 -10.00 8.41
N LYS A 3 -1.38 -10.81 9.47
CA LYS A 3 -2.53 -11.18 10.31
C LYS A 3 -3.12 -9.95 11.00
N PRO A 4 -4.46 -9.83 11.12
CA PRO A 4 -5.13 -8.71 11.77
C PRO A 4 -4.58 -8.39 13.16
N ASN A 5 -4.36 -9.41 13.99
CA ASN A 5 -3.79 -9.20 15.31
C ASN A 5 -2.36 -8.63 15.24
N HIS A 6 -1.58 -8.83 14.17
CA HIS A 6 -0.23 -8.26 13.99
C HIS A 6 -0.18 -6.82 13.45
N ARG A 7 -1.31 -6.13 13.26
CA ARG A 7 -1.36 -4.79 12.64
C ARG A 7 -1.08 -3.64 13.60
N GLY A 8 -1.57 -3.71 14.84
CA GLY A 8 -1.50 -2.56 15.77
C GLY A 8 -2.43 -1.42 15.35
N SER A 9 -2.21 -0.23 15.88
CA SER A 9 -3.06 0.94 15.59
C SER A 9 -2.79 1.57 14.23
N HIS A 10 -1.53 1.53 13.75
CA HIS A 10 -1.12 2.09 12.46
C HIS A 10 -0.39 1.00 11.67
N ALA A 11 -1.14 0.31 10.82
CA ALA A 11 -0.63 -0.66 9.85
C ALA A 11 -0.87 -0.11 8.45
N VAL A 12 0.20 0.15 7.71
CA VAL A 12 0.12 0.69 6.37
C VAL A 12 0.82 -0.21 5.37
N LEU A 13 0.17 -0.45 4.23
CA LEU A 13 0.74 -1.10 3.05
C LEU A 13 0.70 -0.13 1.88
N GLY A 14 1.80 -0.01 1.15
CA GLY A 14 1.88 0.94 0.06
C GLY A 14 3.17 0.87 -0.73
N ILE A 15 3.52 2.00 -1.33
CA ILE A 15 4.77 2.21 -2.05
C ILE A 15 5.47 3.47 -1.56
N SER A 16 6.77 3.56 -1.82
CA SER A 16 7.56 4.74 -1.50
C SER A 16 8.63 5.01 -2.55
N THR A 17 9.15 6.24 -2.57
CA THR A 17 10.44 6.53 -3.19
C THR A 17 11.58 6.08 -2.26
N GLN A 18 12.82 6.13 -2.73
CA GLN A 18 14.00 5.86 -1.88
C GLN A 18 14.16 6.85 -0.72
N ASN A 19 13.58 8.06 -0.85
CA ASN A 19 13.79 9.16 0.10
C ASN A 19 12.74 9.16 1.22
N CYS A 20 11.78 8.23 1.20
CA CYS A 20 10.79 8.09 2.25
C CYS A 20 11.46 7.77 3.59
N PRO A 21 11.16 8.51 4.67
CA PRO A 21 11.61 8.15 6.01
C PRO A 21 11.15 6.74 6.40
N LEU A 22 12.05 5.95 6.97
CA LEU A 22 11.76 4.57 7.42
C LEU A 22 11.51 4.46 8.93
N GLN A 23 11.58 5.59 9.64
CA GLN A 23 11.33 5.69 11.08
C GLN A 23 10.81 7.08 11.43
N ALA A 24 9.96 7.14 12.45
CA ALA A 24 9.49 8.38 13.06
C ALA A 24 9.33 8.16 14.57
N SER A 25 9.38 9.23 15.35
CA SER A 25 9.07 9.17 16.78
C SER A 25 7.56 9.00 17.00
N GLY A 26 7.21 8.26 18.06
CA GLY A 26 5.83 8.03 18.45
C GLY A 26 5.08 7.01 17.58
N TYR A 27 3.75 7.00 17.73
CA TYR A 27 2.86 6.09 17.02
C TYR A 27 2.11 6.85 15.94
N ASN A 28 2.71 6.93 14.76
CA ASN A 28 2.17 7.68 13.63
C ASN A 28 2.10 6.81 12.38
N VAL A 29 1.24 7.19 11.45
CA VAL A 29 1.27 6.72 10.07
C VAL A 29 2.57 7.22 9.44
N LEU A 30 3.42 6.31 8.94
CA LEU A 30 4.71 6.67 8.34
C LEU A 30 4.62 6.66 6.80
N VAL A 31 4.22 5.53 6.23
CA VAL A 31 3.96 5.42 4.79
C VAL A 31 2.67 6.20 4.48
N GLY A 32 2.72 7.12 3.52
CA GLY A 32 1.62 8.01 3.16
C GLY A 32 1.57 9.32 3.95
N ALA A 33 2.54 9.58 4.84
CA ALA A 33 2.57 10.79 5.65
C ALA A 33 3.16 12.02 4.94
N ASP A 34 3.86 11.81 3.82
CA ASP A 34 4.54 12.85 3.06
C ASP A 34 4.40 12.63 1.54
N SER A 35 5.09 13.46 0.75
CA SER A 35 5.10 13.35 -0.71
C SER A 35 5.98 12.23 -1.27
N GLN A 36 6.67 11.48 -0.39
CA GLN A 36 7.59 10.41 -0.78
C GLN A 36 6.95 9.03 -0.69
N SER A 37 5.69 8.92 -0.27
CA SER A 37 5.02 7.64 -0.07
C SER A 37 3.51 7.69 -0.24
N TRP A 38 2.93 6.55 -0.59
CA TRP A 38 1.49 6.37 -0.80
C TRP A 38 1.07 5.04 -0.19
N GLY A 39 0.12 5.04 0.73
CA GLY A 39 -0.23 3.83 1.46
C GLY A 39 -1.65 3.81 2.00
N TRP A 40 -2.18 2.60 2.11
CA TRP A 40 -3.47 2.32 2.72
C TRP A 40 -3.28 1.93 4.18
N GLU A 41 -3.82 2.74 5.08
CA GLU A 41 -3.89 2.41 6.50
C GLU A 41 -5.04 1.40 6.74
N LEU A 42 -4.66 0.18 7.09
CA LEU A 42 -5.58 -0.96 7.20
C LEU A 42 -6.54 -0.84 8.39
N GLN A 43 -6.20 -0.02 9.40
CA GLN A 43 -6.97 0.10 10.64
C GLN A 43 -8.16 1.05 10.50
N SER A 44 -7.94 2.22 9.88
CA SER A 44 -9.04 3.14 9.56
C SER A 44 -9.87 2.63 8.39
N ASN A 45 -9.29 1.75 7.55
CA ASN A 45 -9.89 1.29 6.30
C ASN A 45 -10.39 2.44 5.42
N GLN A 46 -9.75 3.61 5.55
CA GLN A 46 -10.08 4.76 4.74
C GLN A 46 -9.16 4.76 3.53
N LEU A 47 -9.77 4.44 2.40
CA LEU A 47 -9.22 4.59 1.08
C LEU A 47 -10.17 5.54 0.35
N CYS A 48 -9.65 6.52 -0.36
CA CYS A 48 -10.47 7.41 -1.21
C CYS A 48 -10.89 6.64 -2.47
N LEU A 49 -11.67 5.57 -2.28
CA LEU A 49 -12.16 4.67 -3.31
C LEU A 49 -13.67 4.83 -3.42
N GLU A 50 -14.20 4.58 -4.62
CA GLU A 50 -15.64 4.47 -4.89
C GLU A 50 -16.25 3.16 -4.31
N VAL A 51 -15.71 2.66 -3.19
CA VAL A 51 -16.13 1.45 -2.48
C VAL A 51 -17.16 1.85 -1.41
N PRO A 52 -18.18 1.02 -1.10
CA PRO A 52 -19.32 1.45 -0.30
C PRO A 52 -18.89 1.96 1.09
N ASP A 53 -19.64 2.93 1.63
CA ASP A 53 -19.47 3.59 2.94
C ASP A 53 -19.37 2.65 4.16
N THR A 54 -19.42 1.33 3.98
CA THR A 54 -19.36 0.33 5.04
C THR A 54 -17.96 -0.28 5.17
N PRO A 55 -17.28 -0.11 6.32
CA PRO A 55 -16.02 -0.79 6.60
C PRO A 55 -16.20 -2.31 6.52
N PHE A 56 -15.34 -2.98 5.74
CA PHE A 56 -15.27 -4.44 5.68
C PHE A 56 -14.03 -4.97 6.41
N PRO A 57 -14.06 -6.21 6.93
CA PRO A 57 -12.89 -6.80 7.57
C PRO A 57 -11.78 -7.04 6.55
N ILE A 58 -10.59 -6.50 6.82
CA ILE A 58 -9.43 -6.66 5.94
C ILE A 58 -8.75 -8.01 6.19
N PRO A 59 -8.67 -8.93 5.21
CA PRO A 59 -8.10 -10.26 5.40
C PRO A 59 -6.57 -10.23 5.49
N GLU A 60 -5.95 -11.35 5.83
CA GLU A 60 -4.49 -11.43 6.00
C GLU A 60 -3.71 -11.24 4.69
N ARG A 61 -4.34 -11.56 3.55
CA ARG A 61 -3.77 -11.45 2.23
C ARG A 61 -4.40 -10.26 1.51
N ILE A 62 -3.55 -9.29 1.23
CA ILE A 62 -3.86 -8.13 0.40
C ILE A 62 -2.88 -8.18 -0.77
N VAL A 63 -3.38 -7.99 -1.98
CA VAL A 63 -2.51 -7.83 -3.15
C VAL A 63 -2.49 -6.34 -3.50
N MET A 64 -1.27 -5.80 -3.60
CA MET A 64 -1.03 -4.45 -4.05
C MET A 64 -0.74 -4.49 -5.55
N VAL A 65 -1.42 -3.66 -6.33
CA VAL A 65 -1.29 -3.59 -7.78
C VAL A 65 -0.77 -2.21 -8.15
N LEU A 66 0.48 -2.16 -8.60
CA LEU A 66 1.11 -0.95 -9.12
C LEU A 66 1.11 -1.01 -10.64
N ASP A 67 0.45 -0.04 -11.27
CA ASP A 67 0.60 0.24 -12.70
C ASP A 67 1.52 1.45 -12.84
N ALA A 68 2.79 1.18 -13.13
CA ALA A 68 3.82 2.22 -13.26
C ALA A 68 3.65 3.05 -14.54
N ASP A 69 3.05 2.48 -15.59
CA ASP A 69 2.84 3.16 -16.88
C ASP A 69 1.68 4.16 -16.77
N ALA A 70 0.56 3.72 -16.19
CA ALA A 70 -0.58 4.59 -15.89
C ALA A 70 -0.31 5.54 -14.71
N GLY A 71 0.66 5.21 -13.84
CA GLY A 71 0.95 5.96 -12.62
C GLY A 71 -0.16 5.81 -11.58
N THR A 72 -0.62 4.58 -11.34
CA THR A 72 -1.71 4.28 -10.41
C THR A 72 -1.38 3.14 -9.44
N LEU A 73 -1.95 3.21 -8.24
CA LEU A 73 -1.88 2.16 -7.22
C LEU A 73 -3.29 1.76 -6.83
N GLY A 74 -3.54 0.45 -6.73
CA GLY A 74 -4.78 -0.11 -6.23
C GLY A 74 -4.55 -1.39 -5.42
N PHE A 75 -5.63 -1.92 -4.86
CA PHE A 75 -5.58 -3.09 -3.98
C PHE A 75 -6.64 -4.13 -4.36
N VAL A 76 -6.28 -5.40 -4.20
CA VAL A 76 -7.20 -6.53 -4.35
C VAL A 76 -7.30 -7.25 -3.01
N VAL A 77 -8.55 -7.50 -2.60
CA VAL A 77 -8.92 -8.21 -1.37
C VAL A 77 -9.95 -9.27 -1.73
N ASP A 78 -9.74 -10.51 -1.26
CA ASP A 78 -10.63 -11.64 -1.56
C ASP A 78 -11.02 -11.74 -3.05
N ASN A 79 -10.01 -11.56 -3.92
CA ASN A 79 -10.13 -11.55 -5.38
C ASN A 79 -10.98 -10.41 -5.99
N HIS A 80 -11.37 -9.42 -5.21
CA HIS A 80 -12.07 -8.22 -5.67
C HIS A 80 -11.10 -7.03 -5.75
N PHE A 81 -11.00 -6.43 -6.93
CA PHE A 81 -10.27 -5.18 -7.09
C PHE A 81 -11.10 -4.04 -6.49
N LEU A 82 -10.52 -3.30 -5.55
CA LEU A 82 -11.20 -2.25 -4.81
C LEU A 82 -11.24 -0.92 -5.59
N GLY A 83 -10.60 -0.85 -6.75
CA GLY A 83 -10.46 0.37 -7.54
C GLY A 83 -9.09 1.05 -7.35
N ILE A 84 -8.96 2.22 -7.97
CA ILE A 84 -7.71 3.00 -7.97
C ILE A 84 -7.64 3.89 -6.74
N ALA A 85 -6.73 3.53 -5.83
CA ALA A 85 -6.52 4.21 -4.57
C ALA A 85 -5.70 5.50 -4.71
N PHE A 86 -4.69 5.47 -5.58
CA PHE A 86 -3.82 6.60 -5.85
C PHE A 86 -3.62 6.75 -7.36
N LYS A 87 -3.66 8.00 -7.82
CA LYS A 87 -3.46 8.41 -9.21
C LYS A 87 -2.30 9.40 -9.27
N ASN A 88 -1.78 9.64 -10.47
CA ASN A 88 -0.71 10.62 -10.72
C ASN A 88 0.56 10.32 -9.92
N LEU A 89 0.89 9.03 -9.75
CA LEU A 89 2.18 8.62 -9.19
C LEU A 89 3.33 9.18 -10.04
N PRO A 90 4.48 9.50 -9.44
CA PRO A 90 5.59 10.12 -10.16
C PRO A 90 6.10 9.18 -11.26
N ARG A 91 6.29 9.75 -12.45
CA ARG A 91 6.87 9.04 -13.60
C ARG A 91 8.39 9.19 -13.60
N GLY A 92 9.09 8.15 -14.07
CA GLY A 92 10.55 8.15 -14.14
C GLY A 92 11.25 8.12 -12.78
N VAL A 93 10.51 7.85 -11.70
CA VAL A 93 11.02 7.69 -10.34
C VAL A 93 10.91 6.22 -9.96
N GLU A 94 11.94 5.68 -9.32
CA GLU A 94 11.90 4.32 -8.81
C GLU A 94 11.00 4.25 -7.57
N LEU A 95 10.09 3.28 -7.57
CA LEU A 95 9.11 3.05 -6.51
C LEU A 95 9.34 1.67 -5.90
N PHE A 96 9.29 1.62 -4.57
CA PHE A 96 9.56 0.44 -3.77
C PHE A 96 8.30 0.01 -3.01
N PRO A 97 8.00 -1.30 -2.89
CA PRO A 97 7.00 -1.77 -1.96
C PRO A 97 7.36 -1.38 -0.53
N ALA A 98 6.41 -0.80 0.20
CA ALA A 98 6.63 -0.28 1.54
C ALA A 98 5.55 -0.76 2.52
N VAL A 99 5.95 -0.99 3.76
CA VAL A 99 5.06 -1.28 4.89
C VAL A 99 5.54 -0.54 6.14
N SER A 100 4.62 -0.03 6.95
CA SER A 100 4.93 0.51 8.27
C SER A 100 3.99 -0.05 9.32
N SER A 101 4.53 -0.40 10.48
CA SER A 101 3.80 -0.95 11.61
C SER A 101 4.33 -0.38 12.92
N VAL A 102 3.44 -0.09 13.84
CA VAL A 102 3.78 0.29 15.22
C VAL A 102 3.72 -0.87 16.21
N ARG A 103 3.31 -2.06 15.76
CA ARG A 103 3.13 -3.22 16.65
C ARG A 103 4.44 -3.97 16.89
N GLY A 104 4.87 -4.02 18.14
CA GLY A 104 5.95 -4.90 18.57
C GLY A 104 5.68 -6.37 18.19
N GLY A 105 6.68 -7.05 17.62
CA GLY A 105 6.54 -8.44 17.17
C GLY A 105 5.64 -8.62 15.93
N ALA A 106 5.35 -7.56 15.17
CA ALA A 106 4.67 -7.70 13.89
C ALA A 106 5.48 -8.59 12.94
N CYS A 107 4.78 -9.49 12.25
CA CYS A 107 5.38 -10.32 11.20
C CYS A 107 4.61 -10.05 9.90
N ILE A 108 5.31 -9.46 8.93
CA ILE A 108 4.76 -9.12 7.63
C ILE A 108 5.57 -9.85 6.56
N ARG A 109 4.87 -10.50 5.62
CA ARG A 109 5.48 -11.11 4.44
C ARG A 109 5.05 -10.38 3.18
N LEU A 110 6.03 -9.78 2.51
CA LEU A 110 5.91 -9.29 1.14
C LEU A 110 6.39 -10.37 0.17
N ARG A 111 5.62 -10.60 -0.90
CA ARG A 111 5.98 -11.54 -1.96
C ARG A 111 5.61 -10.91 -3.29
N TYR A 112 6.59 -10.73 -4.14
CA TYR A 112 6.37 -10.36 -5.53
C TYR A 112 5.64 -11.50 -6.26
N LEU A 113 4.60 -11.17 -7.01
CA LEU A 113 3.80 -12.14 -7.76
C LEU A 113 4.26 -12.20 -9.22
N ASN A 114 4.17 -11.08 -9.92
CA ASN A 114 4.55 -10.94 -11.33
C ASN A 114 4.64 -9.46 -11.71
N GLY A 115 5.07 -9.21 -12.94
CA GLY A 115 5.08 -7.90 -13.56
C GLY A 115 5.11 -8.05 -15.07
N ILE A 116 4.48 -7.12 -15.75
CA ILE A 116 4.44 -7.06 -17.20
C ILE A 116 5.41 -5.95 -17.61
N LYS A 117 6.34 -6.26 -18.50
CA LYS A 117 7.21 -5.23 -19.06
C LYS A 117 6.37 -4.33 -19.97
N PRO A 118 6.64 -3.01 -20.02
CA PRO A 118 5.98 -2.14 -20.98
C PRO A 118 6.12 -2.73 -22.38
N LEU A 119 5.04 -2.70 -23.16
CA LEU A 119 5.14 -2.99 -24.59
C LEU A 119 6.00 -1.87 -25.18
N LEU A 120 7.20 -2.22 -25.65
CA LEU A 120 8.02 -1.29 -26.40
C LEU A 120 7.22 -0.88 -27.63
N HIS A 121 6.75 0.37 -27.66
CA HIS A 121 6.22 0.97 -28.87
C HIS A 121 7.42 1.19 -29.81
N PHE A 122 7.48 0.40 -30.89
CA PHE A 122 8.37 0.61 -32.03
C PHE A 122 7.82 1.72 -32.94
#